data_AF-D3DJH6-F1
#
_entry.id   AF-D3DJH6-F1
#
_cell.length_a   1.000
_cell.length_b   1.000
_cell.length_c   1.000
_cell.angle_alpha   90.00
_cell.angle_beta   90.00
_cell.angle_gamma   90.00
#
_symmetry.space_group_name_H-M   'P 1'
#
loop_
_entity.id
_entity.type
_entity.pdbx_description
1 polymer ?
#
loop_
_entity_poly.entity_id
_entity_poly.type
_entity_poly.pdbx_seq_one_letter_code
_entity_poly.pdbx_strand_id
1 'polypeptide(L)'
;MARRGRKKGGPRYKRVVLSLPKRLYYVLNGIAMGDERKLNRLIKGILEDKLMESTVGELELYLGRAEEEEEKEAIQEEEHPQA
;
A
#
# COMPACT_ATOMS: atom_id res chain seq x y z
N MET A 1 -22.70 40.03 0.59
CA MET A 1 -21.55 39.29 0.02
C MET A 1 -21.40 37.96 0.75
N ALA A 2 -21.78 36.85 0.12
CA ALA A 2 -21.67 35.52 0.73
C ALA A 2 -20.20 35.09 0.80
N ARG A 3 -19.70 34.82 2.01
CA ARG A 3 -18.36 34.28 2.24
C ARG A 3 -18.26 32.93 1.53
N ARG A 4 -17.49 32.86 0.44
CA ARG A 4 -17.13 31.61 -0.26
C ARG A 4 -16.67 30.59 0.78
N GLY A 5 -17.46 29.55 1.01
CA GLY A 5 -17.04 28.41 1.81
C GLY A 5 -15.79 27.83 1.17
N ARG A 6 -14.64 27.95 1.86
CA ARG A 6 -13.43 27.20 1.51
C ARG A 6 -13.81 25.73 1.62
N LYS A 7 -14.10 25.07 0.49
CA LYS A 7 -14.16 23.61 0.43
C LYS A 7 -12.78 23.11 0.87
N LYS A 8 -12.67 22.69 2.14
CA LYS A 8 -11.54 21.88 2.64
C LYS A 8 -11.63 20.51 1.94
N GLY A 9 -11.25 20.48 0.66
CA GLY A 9 -11.42 19.32 -0.22
C GLY A 9 -10.17 19.11 -1.07
N GLY A 10 -8.99 19.19 -0.46
CA GLY A 10 -7.79 18.63 -1.08
C GLY A 10 -7.87 17.10 -1.09
N PRO A 11 -7.12 16.42 -1.97
CA PRO A 11 -7.10 14.96 -2.00
C PRO A 11 -6.81 14.42 -0.60
N ARG A 12 -7.73 13.61 -0.06
CA ARG A 12 -7.56 12.99 1.25
C ARG A 12 -6.62 11.79 1.09
N TYR A 13 -5.33 12.06 0.95
CA TYR A 13 -4.33 10.99 0.99
C TYR A 13 -4.40 10.29 2.34
N LYS A 14 -4.60 8.97 2.33
CA LYS A 14 -4.41 8.13 3.52
C LYS A 14 -2.93 7.77 3.61
N ARG A 15 -2.33 7.96 4.79
CA ARG A 15 -0.99 7.43 5.05
C ARG A 15 -1.12 5.94 5.31
N VAL A 16 -0.33 5.15 4.59
CA VAL A 16 -0.24 3.71 4.75
C VAL A 16 1.21 3.38 5.07
N VAL A 17 1.42 2.48 6.01
CA VAL A 17 2.74 1.91 6.31
C VAL A 17 2.78 0.55 5.61
N LEU A 18 3.85 0.31 4.85
CA LEU A 18 4.04 -0.93 4.10
C LEU A 18 5.27 -1.65 4.63
N SER A 19 5.10 -2.91 4.98
CA SER A 19 6.21 -3.83 5.23
C SER A 19 6.69 -4.40 3.90
N LEU A 20 8.00 -4.33 3.64
CA LEU A 20 8.61 -4.89 2.44
C LEU A 20 9.73 -5.85 2.83
N PRO A 21 9.96 -6.94 2.06
CA PRO A 21 11.15 -7.76 2.23
C PRO A 21 12.42 -6.92 2.19
N LYS A 22 13.34 -7.13 3.13
CA LYS A 22 14.55 -6.30 3.31
C LYS A 22 15.36 -6.11 2.03
N ARG A 23 15.49 -7.18 1.23
CA ARG A 23 16.16 -7.15 -0.08
C ARG A 23 15.45 -6.22 -1.06
N LEU A 24 14.12 -6.30 -1.14
CA LEU A 24 13.31 -5.45 -2.02
C LEU A 24 13.44 -3.98 -1.60
N TYR A 25 13.33 -3.70 -0.30
CA TYR A 25 13.54 -2.35 0.22
C TYR A 25 14.90 -1.77 -0.19
N TYR A 26 16.00 -2.51 -0.02
CA TYR A 26 17.32 -1.99 -0.38
C TYR A 26 17.50 -1.78 -1.88
N VAL A 27 16.91 -2.62 -2.73
CA VAL A 27 16.92 -2.41 -4.18
C VAL A 27 16.18 -1.12 -4.53
N LEU A 28 14.95 -0.96 -4.05
CA LEU A 28 14.14 0.24 -4.31
C LEU A 28 14.79 1.51 -3.74
N ASN A 29 15.36 1.42 -2.54
CA ASN A 29 16.06 2.53 -1.90
C ASN A 29 17.36 2.89 -2.65
N GLY A 30 18.08 1.90 -3.19
CA GLY A 30 19.24 2.12 -4.05
C GLY A 30 18.87 2.85 -5.33
N ILE A 31 17.78 2.45 -6.00
CA ILE A 31 17.23 3.15 -7.17
C ILE A 31 16.83 4.59 -6.82
N ALA A 32 16.22 4.77 -5.66
CA ALA A 32 15.85 6.09 -5.14
C ALA A 32 17.04 6.92 -4.62
N MET A 33 18.27 6.38 -4.65
CA MET A 33 19.49 7.01 -4.14
C MET A 33 19.41 7.41 -2.66
N GLY A 34 18.66 6.65 -1.85
CA GLY A 34 18.43 6.96 -0.43
C GLY A 34 17.47 8.12 -0.17
N ASP A 35 16.85 8.71 -1.21
CA ASP A 35 15.90 9.81 -1.07
C ASP A 35 14.48 9.26 -0.86
N GLU A 36 13.93 9.46 0.33
CA GLU A 36 12.60 9.00 0.73
C GLU A 36 11.47 9.55 -0.18
N ARG A 37 11.61 10.78 -0.70
CA ARG A 37 10.61 11.36 -1.60
C ARG A 37 10.64 10.66 -2.96
N LYS A 38 11.83 10.32 -3.45
CA LYS A 38 11.99 9.54 -4.69
C LYS A 38 11.49 8.11 -4.51
N LEU A 39 11.78 7.49 -3.36
CA LEU A 39 11.29 6.15 -3.03
C LEU A 39 9.75 6.10 -3.03
N ASN A 40 9.12 7.08 -2.39
CA ASN A 40 7.66 7.20 -2.39
C ASN A 40 7.07 7.41 -3.80
N ARG A 41 7.74 8.20 -4.66
CA ARG A 41 7.30 8.37 -6.06
C ARG A 41 7.48 7.09 -6.87
N LEU A 42 8.59 6.38 -6.67
CA LEU A 42 8.88 5.10 -7.33
C LEU A 42 7.82 4.06 -6.98
N ILE A 43 7.53 3.88 -5.69
CA ILE A 43 6.50 2.93 -5.22
C ILE A 43 5.13 3.30 -5.82
N LYS A 44 4.78 4.58 -5.84
CA LYS A 44 3.53 5.05 -6.46
C LYS A 44 3.47 4.73 -7.95
N GLY A 45 4.53 5.03 -8.71
CA GLY A 45 4.59 4.74 -10.14
C GLY A 45 4.41 3.26 -10.42
N ILE A 46 5.13 2.39 -9.69
CA ILE A 46 4.99 0.92 -9.83
C ILE A 46 3.56 0.46 -9.58
N LEU A 47 2.89 1.01 -8.56
CA LEU A 47 1.50 0.67 -8.25
C LEU A 47 0.54 1.19 -9.33
N GLU A 48 0.72 2.42 -9.80
CA GLU A 48 -0.09 3.03 -10.86
C GLU A 48 0.05 2.26 -12.17
N ASP A 49 1.28 1.93 -12.58
CA ASP A 49 1.58 1.13 -13.76
C ASP A 49 0.94 -0.26 -13.65
N LYS A 50 1.11 -0.93 -12.49
CA LYS A 50 0.50 -2.25 -12.29
C LYS A 50 -1.02 -2.19 -12.33
N LEU A 51 -1.64 -1.16 -11.73
CA LEU A 51 -3.09 -0.97 -11.75
C LEU A 51 -3.61 -0.68 -13.16
N MET A 52 -2.88 0.09 -13.97
CA MET A 52 -3.24 0.38 -15.36
C MET A 52 -3.20 -0.87 -16.25
N GLU A 53 -2.27 -1.78 -15.98
CA GLU A 53 -2.12 -3.04 -16.73
C GLU A 53 -3.03 -4.17 -16.24
N SER A 54 -3.59 -4.05 -15.02
CA SER A 54 -4.35 -5.13 -14.40
C SER A 54 -5.81 -5.17 -14.87
N THR A 55 -6.36 -6.37 -15.02
CA THR A 55 -7.80 -6.55 -15.27
C THR A 55 -8.60 -6.57 -13.97
N VAL A 56 -9.92 -6.34 -14.04
CA VAL A 56 -10.81 -6.41 -12.86
C VAL A 56 -10.69 -7.77 -12.16
N GLY A 57 -10.62 -8.87 -12.91
CA GLY A 57 -10.47 -10.21 -12.34
C GLY A 57 -9.14 -10.44 -11.62
N GLU A 58 -8.04 -9.83 -12.08
CA GLU A 58 -6.76 -9.91 -11.37
C GLU A 58 -6.78 -9.13 -10.05
N LEU A 59 -7.48 -8.00 -10.01
CA LEU A 59 -7.62 -7.20 -8.79
C LEU A 59 -8.49 -7.91 -7.74
N GLU A 60 -9.55 -8.60 -8.17
CA GLU A 60 -10.40 -9.43 -7.29
C GLU A 60 -9.60 -10.58 -6.65
N LEU A 61 -8.66 -11.20 -7.38
CA LEU A 61 -7.79 -12.24 -6.82
C LEU A 61 -6.89 -11.73 -5.69
N TYR A 62 -6.43 -10.48 -5.75
CA TYR A 62 -5.65 -9.89 -4.66
C TYR A 62 -6.49 -9.62 -3.41
N LEU A 63 -7.78 -9.29 -3.58
CA LEU A 63 -8.70 -9.13 -2.46
C LEU A 63 -8.99 -10.48 -1.78
N GLY A 64 -9.29 -11.53 -2.58
CA GLY A 64 -9.53 -12.87 -2.05
C GLY A 64 -8.31 -13.48 -1.36
N ARG A 65 -7.09 -13.21 -1.85
CA ARG A 65 -5.85 -13.63 -1.17
C ARG A 65 -5.60 -12.89 0.14
N ALA A 66 -5.91 -11.59 0.20
CA ALA A 66 -5.78 -10.83 1.44
C ALA A 66 -6.72 -11.37 2.53
N GLU A 67 -7.96 -11.74 2.17
CA GLU A 67 -8.90 -12.38 3.09
C GLU A 67 -8.39 -13.74 3.59
N GLU A 68 -7.86 -14.58 2.70
CA GLU A 68 -7.26 -15.88 3.09
C GLU A 68 -5.98 -15.75 3.92
N GLU A 69 -5.16 -14.71 3.70
CA GLU A 69 -3.95 -14.44 4.48
C GLU A 69 -4.31 -13.86 5.86
N GLU A 70 -5.28 -12.95 5.95
CA GLU A 70 -5.81 -12.44 7.23
C GLU A 70 -6.44 -13.55 8.07
N GLU A 71 -7.17 -14.48 7.45
CA GLU A 71 -7.79 -15.63 8.14
C GLU A 71 -6.71 -16.60 8.67
N LYS A 72 -5.61 -16.80 7.93
CA LYS A 72 -4.47 -17.62 8.37
C LYS A 72 -3.64 -16.95 9.47
N GLU A 73 -3.53 -15.63 9.46
CA GLU A 73 -2.90 -14.87 10.55
C GLU A 73 -3.76 -14.93 11.82
N ALA A 74 -5.09 -14.80 11.70
CA ALA A 74 -6.01 -14.93 12.84
C ALA A 74 -5.98 -16.33 13.49
N ILE A 75 -5.95 -17.40 12.69
CA ILE A 75 -5.87 -18.79 13.20
C ILE A 75 -4.53 -19.04 13.92
N GLN A 76 -3.42 -18.47 13.41
CA GLN A 76 -2.11 -18.58 14.07
C GLN A 76 -2.03 -17.80 15.39
N GLU A 77 -2.71 -16.65 15.50
CA GLU A 77 -2.83 -15.91 16.76
C GLU A 77 -3.71 -16.64 17.80
N GLU A 78 -4.73 -17.40 17.37
CA GLU A 78 -5.57 -18.21 18.26
C GLU A 78 -4.89 -19.50 18.76
N GLU A 79 -4.04 -20.14 17.94
CA GLU A 79 -3.33 -21.37 18.34
C GLU A 79 -2.09 -21.10 19.24
N HIS A 80 -1.55 -19.88 19.21
CA HIS A 80 -0.48 -19.44 20.11
C HIS A 80 -0.89 -18.19 20.90
N PRO A 81 -1.79 -18.31 21.88
CA PRO A 81 -1.99 -17.24 22.84
C PRO A 81 -0.66 -17.07 23.59
N GLN A 82 -0.07 -15.89 23.48
CA GLN A 82 1.20 -15.52 24.13
C GLN A 82 1.20 -16.00 25.58
N ALA A 83 2.13 -16.90 25.91
CA ALA A 83 2.45 -17.33 27.27
C ALA A 83 3.38 -16.32 27.95
#